data_AF-A0A270BQV0-F1
#
_entry.id   AF-A0A270BQV0-F1
#
_cell.length_a   1.000
_cell.length_b   1.000
_cell.length_c   1.000
_cell.angle_alpha   90.00
_cell.angle_beta   90.00
_cell.angle_gamma   90.00
#
_symmetry.space_group_name_H-M   'P 1'
#
loop_
_entity.id
_entity.type
_entity.pdbx_description
1 polymer ?
#
loop_
_entity_poly.entity_id
_entity_poly.type
_entity_poly.pdbx_seq_one_letter_code
_entity_poly.pdbx_strand_id
1 'polypeptide(L)' 'MTSPPFSDEVLVAARAAAMELELPPPCMAGVINNTRLLQNYAALIRDFPLPDTCEPAGEYTP' A
#
# COMPACT_ATOMS: atom_id res chain seq x y z
N MET A 1 -2.84 12.20 12.60
CA MET A 1 -2.50 11.86 11.20
C MET A 1 -1.84 13.07 10.57
N THR A 2 -0.54 13.01 10.31
CA THR A 2 0.18 14.04 9.55
C THR A 2 -0.27 13.95 8.09
N SER A 3 -0.72 15.06 7.50
CA SER A 3 -1.01 15.10 6.07
C SER A 3 0.26 14.67 5.31
N PRO A 4 0.16 13.78 4.31
CA PRO A 4 1.31 13.47 3.48
C PRO A 4 1.82 14.76 2.81
N PRO A 5 3.15 14.88 2.60
CA PRO A 5 3.75 16.07 1.99
C PRO A 5 3.36 16.27 0.52
N PHE A 6 2.67 15.30 -0.08
CA PHE A 6 2.22 15.27 -1.47
C PHE A 6 0.75 14.87 -1.55
N SER A 7 0.07 15.23 -2.64
CA SER A 7 -1.31 14.78 -2.87
C SER A 7 -1.37 13.28 -3.15
N ASP A 8 -2.54 12.67 -2.96
CA ASP A 8 -2.73 11.23 -3.19
C ASP A 8 -2.55 10.87 -4.67
N GLU A 9 -2.91 11.77 -5.58
CA GLU A 9 -2.71 11.61 -7.03
C GLU A 9 -1.21 11.51 -7.35
N VAL A 10 -0.38 12.37 -6.77
CA VAL A 10 1.08 12.34 -6.96
C VAL A 10 1.66 11.04 -6.44
N LEU A 11 1.21 10.60 -5.26
CA LEU A 11 1.69 9.36 -4.65
C LEU A 11 1.30 8.13 -5.48
N VAL A 12 0.05 8.08 -5.97
CA VAL A 12 -0.43 6.99 -6.83
C VAL A 12 0.29 6.97 -8.17
N ALA A 13 0.48 8.11 -8.82
CA ALA A 13 1.19 8.20 -10.10
C ALA A 13 2.67 7.78 -9.96
N ALA A 14 3.35 8.21 -8.90
CA ALA A 14 4.74 7.83 -8.64
C ALA A 14 4.89 6.31 -8.43
N ARG A 15 3.93 5.68 -7.72
CA ARG A 15 3.93 4.22 -7.51
C ARG A 15 3.65 3.45 -8.80
N ALA A 16 2.69 3.89 -9.59
CA ALA A 16 2.41 3.29 -10.89
C ALA A 16 3.65 3.35 -11.81
N ALA A 17 4.32 4.50 -11.87
CA ALA A 17 5.57 4.66 -12.61
C ALA A 17 6.70 3.74 -12.11
N ALA A 18 6.87 3.61 -10.79
CA ALA A 18 7.88 2.74 -10.20
C ALA A 18 7.63 1.23 -10.48
N MET A 19 6.39 0.86 -10.82
CA MET A 19 5.98 -0.50 -11.18
C MET A 19 5.90 -0.71 -12.69
N GLU A 20 6.25 0.30 -13.49
CA GLU A 20 6.04 0.29 -14.95
C GLU A 20 4.58 -0.01 -15.34
N LEU A 21 3.64 0.42 -14.48
CA LEU A 21 2.21 0.20 -14.66
C LEU A 21 1.57 1.41 -15.33
N GLU A 22 0.97 1.21 -16.50
CA GLU A 22 0.09 2.20 -17.11
C GLU A 22 -1.20 2.32 -16.29
N LEU A 23 -1.48 3.51 -15.76
CA LEU A 23 -2.69 3.80 -14.99
C LEU A 23 -3.62 4.71 -15.81
N PRO A 24 -4.68 4.17 -16.43
CA PRO A 24 -5.64 4.97 -17.17
C PRO A 24 -6.29 6.05 -16.28
N PRO A 25 -6.50 7.28 -16.77
CA PRO A 25 -7.09 8.36 -15.98
C PRO A 25 -8.42 8.00 -15.27
N PRO A 26 -9.35 7.22 -15.87
CA PRO A 26 -10.58 6.80 -15.19
C PRO A 26 -10.36 5.96 -13.93
N CYS A 27 -9.22 5.27 -13.83
CA CYS A 27 -8.91 4.39 -12.69
C CYS A 27 -8.35 5.16 -11.49
N MET A 28 -7.84 6.38 -11.67
CA MET A 28 -7.11 7.14 -10.64
C MET A 28 -7.91 7.28 -9.34
N ALA A 29 -9.17 7.72 -9.43
CA ALA A 29 -10.02 7.93 -8.25
C ALA A 29 -10.25 6.62 -7.47
N GLY A 30 -10.48 5.51 -8.18
CA GLY A 30 -10.66 4.19 -7.57
C GLY A 30 -9.39 3.71 -6.86
N VAL A 31 -8.22 3.90 -7.49
CA VAL A 31 -6.93 3.52 -6.89
C VAL A 31 -6.62 4.35 -5.65
N ILE A 32 -6.91 5.65 -5.66
CA ILE A 32 -6.74 6.51 -4.47
C ILE A 32 -7.62 6.02 -3.32
N ASN A 33 -8.91 5.75 -3.59
CA ASN A 33 -9.84 5.27 -2.57
C ASN A 33 -9.39 3.93 -1.98
N ASN A 34 -9.01 2.98 -2.83
CA ASN A 34 -8.52 1.67 -2.40
C ASN A 34 -7.20 1.81 -1.62
N THR A 35 -6.30 2.70 -2.03
CA THR A 35 -5.06 2.97 -1.32
C THR A 35 -5.32 3.47 0.10
N ARG A 36 -6.23 4.43 0.28
CA ARG A 36 -6.62 4.94 1.61
C ARG A 36 -7.24 3.85 2.48
N LEU A 37 -8.11 3.01 1.91
CA LEU A 37 -8.71 1.88 2.63
C LEU A 37 -7.63 0.88 3.10
N LEU A 38 -6.72 0.49 2.20
CA LEU A 38 -5.64 -0.45 2.53
C LEU A 38 -4.65 0.13 3.55
N GLN A 39 -4.42 1.45 3.55
CA GLN A 39 -3.61 2.11 4.59
C GLN A 39 -4.21 1.92 5.99
N ASN A 40 -5.54 1.96 6.11
CA ASN A 40 -6.22 1.71 7.38
C ASN A 40 -6.03 0.26 7.83
N TYR A 41 -6.18 -0.71 6.92
CA TYR A 41 -5.93 -2.12 7.25
C TYR A 41 -4.46 -2.37 7.62
N ALA A 42 -3.52 -1.77 6.90
CA ALA A 42 -2.10 -1.87 7.23
C ALA A 42 -1.78 -1.28 8.61
N ALA A 43 -2.48 -0.23 9.04
CA ALA A 43 -2.31 0.30 10.40
C ALA A 43 -2.73 -0.73 11.46
N LEU A 44 -3.88 -1.39 11.29
CA LEU A 44 -4.33 -2.45 12.20
C LEU A 44 -3.33 -3.61 12.30
N ILE A 45 -2.73 -4.00 11.17
CA ILE A 45 -1.72 -5.08 11.14
C ILE A 45 -0.42 -4.64 11.82
N ARG A 46 0.04 -3.40 11.60
CA ARG A 46 1.28 -2.91 12.23
C ARG A 46 1.19 -2.82 13.76
N ASP A 47 -0.02 -2.61 14.28
CA ASP A 47 -0.26 -2.57 15.72
C ASP A 47 -0.40 -3.99 16.32
N PHE A 48 -0.37 -5.04 15.50
CA PHE A 48 -0.39 -6.42 15.97
C PHE A 48 1.01 -6.83 16.47
N PRO A 49 1.16 -7.19 17.76
CA PRO A 49 2.46 -7.55 18.31
C PRO A 49 2.90 -8.93 17.80
N LEU A 50 3.92 -8.95 16.96
CA LEU A 50 4.59 -10.18 16.52
C LEU A 50 5.92 -10.32 17.27
N PRO A 51 6.23 -11.50 17.83
CA PRO A 51 7.58 -11.79 18.33
C PRO A 51 8.60 -11.72 17.19
N ASP A 52 9.82 -11.28 17.49
CA ASP A 52 10.94 -11.29 16.53
C ASP A 52 11.27 -12.69 15.99
N THR A 53 10.85 -13.74 16.72
CA THR A 53 11.00 -15.15 16.33
C THR A 53 9.84 -15.68 15.49
N CYS A 54 8.87 -14.84 15.11
CA CYS A 54 7.76 -15.25 14.26
C CYS A 54 8.22 -15.32 12.81
N GLU A 55 8.41 -16.54 12.30
CA GLU A 55 8.74 -16.76 10.90
C GLU A 55 7.55 -16.43 9.96
N PRO A 56 7.81 -15.99 8.72
CA PRO A 56 6.76 -15.81 7.71
C PRO A 56 6.01 -17.13 7.41
N ALA A 57 4.72 -17.04 7.11
CA ALA A 57 3.85 -18.21 6.90
C ALA A 57 4.12 -19.02 5.61
N GLY A 58 5.18 -18.73 4.86
CA GLY A 58 5.51 -19.42 3.62
C GLY A 58 6.66 -20.40 3.80
N GLU A 59 6.39 -21.69 3.71
CA GLU A 59 7.43 -22.70 3.44
C GLU A 59 7.57 -22.85 1.92
N TYR A 60 8.70 -22.41 1.37
CA TYR A 60 9.07 -22.78 0.01
C TYR A 60 9.59 -24.23 0.02
N THR A 61 8.85 -25.15 -0.58
CA THR A 61 9.35 -26.47 -0.96
C THR A 61 9.82 -26.41 -2.42
N PRO A 62 11.13 -26.54 -2.69
CA PRO A 62 11.70 -26.50 -4.04
C PRO A 62 11.23 -27.63 -4.96
#